data_AF-A0A1G4R0K7-F1
#
_entry.id   AF-A0A1G4R0K7-F1
#
_cell.length_a   1.000
_cell.length_b   1.000
_cell.length_c   1.000
_cell.angle_alpha   90.00
_cell.angle_beta   90.00
_cell.angle_gamma   90.00
#
_symmetry.space_group_name_H-M   'P 1'
#
loop_
_entity.id
_entity.type
_entity.pdbx_description
1 polymer ?
#
loop_
_entity_poly.entity_id
_entity_poly.type
_entity_poly.pdbx_seq_one_letter_code
_entity_poly.pdbx_strand_id
1 'polypeptide(L)'
;MKSDLDQIIEYFEGEKIALTSSINNYLLEKDYLYAHYQQEELWRIDRQLSHLHYLKDPLYFKKQELERLRDMFNKFPEDDRVRFSFGRRITEKEGEIKISESKRLYFNDTQVLDDALFNLYEGKFKKFKLCLNKPSDLYMYFELSAGNMLNIFMSSQEIMEMYGYDKENYDDEDNGRELFILKKMGFEKVGESEWIVYFFDMNDFQDATAVKILLSRIAYEVFGLLQGSEYLQASLEYIS
;
A
#
# COMPACT_ATOMS: atom_id res chain seq x y z
N MET A 1 -12.96 -20.49 12.52
CA MET A 1 -11.87 -20.55 11.52
C MET A 1 -11.04 -19.29 11.65
N LYS A 2 -9.72 -19.39 11.65
CA LYS A 2 -8.84 -18.22 11.50
C LYS A 2 -8.96 -17.73 10.06
N SER A 3 -9.03 -16.42 9.83
CA SER A 3 -8.98 -15.88 8.47
C SER A 3 -7.64 -16.22 7.82
N ASP A 4 -7.56 -16.26 6.49
CA ASP A 4 -6.31 -16.53 5.79
C ASP A 4 -5.24 -15.49 6.16
N LEU A 5 -5.64 -14.23 6.38
CA LEU A 5 -4.78 -13.17 6.90
C LEU A 5 -4.23 -13.50 8.30
N ASP A 6 -5.05 -14.02 9.21
CA ASP A 6 -4.59 -14.41 10.56
C ASP A 6 -3.59 -15.57 10.50
N GLN A 7 -3.76 -16.51 9.56
CA GLN A 7 -2.84 -17.63 9.37
C GLN A 7 -1.48 -17.17 8.83
N ILE A 8 -1.48 -16.22 7.89
CA ILE A 8 -0.25 -15.62 7.34
C ILE A 8 0.48 -14.82 8.42
N ILE A 9 -0.25 -14.03 9.23
CA ILE A 9 0.34 -13.30 10.37
C ILE A 9 0.98 -14.28 11.35
N GLU A 10 0.28 -15.35 11.73
CA GLU A 10 0.79 -16.35 12.67
C GLU A 10 2.06 -17.04 12.15
N TYR A 11 2.11 -17.34 10.85
CA TYR A 11 3.32 -17.88 10.21
C TYR A 11 4.51 -16.94 10.37
N PHE A 12 4.36 -15.66 10.00
CA PHE A 12 5.45 -14.68 10.07
C PHE A 12 5.86 -14.33 11.51
N GLU A 13 4.93 -14.33 12.47
CA GLU A 13 5.26 -14.19 13.89
C GLU A 13 6.11 -15.36 14.40
N GLY A 14 5.80 -16.58 13.95
CA GLY A 14 6.64 -17.76 14.23
C GLY A 14 8.06 -17.62 13.69
N GLU A 15 8.19 -17.15 12.44
CA GLU A 15 9.49 -16.91 11.80
C GLU A 15 10.29 -15.82 12.52
N LYS A 16 9.63 -14.73 12.92
CA LYS A 16 10.22 -13.65 13.72
C LYS A 16 10.82 -14.16 15.04
N ILE A 17 10.10 -15.02 15.75
CA ILE A 17 10.58 -15.63 17.01
C ILE A 17 11.82 -16.50 16.77
N ALA A 18 11.80 -17.29 15.69
CA ALA A 18 12.93 -18.14 15.31
C ALA A 18 14.18 -17.31 14.96
N LEU A 19 14.03 -16.28 14.13
CA LEU A 19 15.12 -15.35 13.77
C LEU A 19 15.69 -14.65 15.01
N THR A 20 14.83 -14.16 15.91
CA THR A 20 15.25 -13.48 17.14
C THR A 20 16.09 -14.42 18.03
N SER A 21 15.68 -15.68 18.12
CA SER A 21 16.43 -16.70 18.87
C SER A 21 17.77 -17.02 18.20
N SER A 22 17.81 -17.11 16.86
CA SER A 22 19.03 -17.32 16.09
C SER A 22 20.03 -16.18 16.27
N ILE A 23 19.58 -14.93 16.19
CA ILE A 23 20.40 -13.73 16.43
C ILE A 23 21.04 -13.79 17.82
N ASN A 24 20.25 -14.09 18.86
CA ASN A 24 20.77 -14.18 20.22
C ASN A 24 21.85 -15.27 20.37
N ASN A 25 21.68 -16.43 19.71
CA ASN A 25 22.68 -17.49 19.71
C ASN A 25 23.99 -17.04 19.04
N TYR A 26 23.92 -16.42 17.86
CA TYR A 26 25.11 -15.90 17.18
C TYR A 26 25.81 -14.80 17.97
N LEU A 27 25.05 -13.94 18.67
CA LEU A 27 25.63 -12.93 19.57
C LEU A 27 26.37 -13.57 20.76
N LEU A 28 25.87 -14.68 21.31
CA LEU A 28 26.56 -15.43 22.38
C LEU A 28 27.87 -16.06 21.86
N GLU A 29 27.84 -16.57 20.63
CA GLU A 29 29.00 -17.15 19.94
C GLU A 29 29.99 -16.09 19.42
N LYS A 30 29.63 -14.80 19.54
CA LYS A 30 30.36 -13.63 18.98
C LYS A 30 30.49 -13.69 17.47
N ASP A 31 29.57 -14.39 16.80
CA ASP A 31 29.47 -14.42 15.36
C ASP A 31 28.61 -13.25 14.88
N TYR A 32 29.21 -12.07 14.86
CA TYR A 32 28.52 -10.84 14.51
C TYR A 32 28.10 -10.77 13.04
N LEU A 33 28.78 -11.50 12.16
CA LEU A 33 28.47 -11.49 10.73
C LEU A 33 27.15 -12.22 10.47
N TYR A 34 26.98 -13.42 11.04
CA TYR A 34 25.73 -14.16 10.90
C TYR A 34 24.58 -13.51 11.69
N ALA A 35 24.86 -12.93 12.87
CA ALA A 35 23.89 -12.11 13.58
C ALA A 35 23.39 -10.93 12.71
N HIS A 36 24.28 -10.29 11.97
CA HIS A 36 23.92 -9.18 11.08
C HIS A 36 23.00 -9.64 9.93
N TYR A 37 23.32 -10.74 9.23
CA TYR A 37 22.46 -11.24 8.15
C TYR A 37 21.06 -11.63 8.65
N GLN A 38 20.99 -12.30 9.81
CA GLN A 38 19.71 -12.66 10.42
C GLN A 38 18.92 -11.41 10.86
N GLN A 39 19.61 -10.34 11.27
CA GLN A 39 18.98 -9.06 11.59
C GLN A 39 18.37 -8.38 10.36
N GLU A 40 19.00 -8.48 9.19
CA GLU A 40 18.43 -7.98 7.93
C GLU A 40 17.17 -8.74 7.52
N GLU A 41 17.17 -10.07 7.66
CA GLU A 41 15.99 -10.89 7.44
C GLU A 41 14.86 -10.53 8.42
N LEU A 42 15.19 -10.35 9.70
CA LEU A 42 14.24 -9.92 10.72
C LEU A 42 13.58 -8.59 10.36
N TRP A 43 14.33 -7.62 9.84
CA TRP A 43 13.76 -6.34 9.37
C TRP A 43 12.79 -6.51 8.20
N ARG A 44 13.06 -7.45 7.29
CA ARG A 44 12.14 -7.76 6.18
C ARG A 44 10.84 -8.37 6.71
N ILE A 45 10.93 -9.32 7.62
CA ILE A 45 9.78 -9.95 8.27
C ILE A 45 8.97 -8.92 9.07
N ASP A 46 9.62 -8.07 9.85
CA ASP A 46 8.94 -7.00 10.62
C ASP A 46 8.20 -6.01 9.71
N ARG A 47 8.77 -5.67 8.55
CA ARG A 47 8.09 -4.84 7.56
C ARG A 47 6.85 -5.55 6.99
N GLN A 48 6.95 -6.83 6.67
CA GLN A 48 5.81 -7.63 6.19
C GLN A 48 4.71 -7.73 7.25
N LEU A 49 5.06 -8.09 8.49
CA LEU A 49 4.12 -8.13 9.62
C LEU A 49 3.42 -6.80 9.85
N SER A 50 4.16 -5.69 9.78
CA SER A 50 3.59 -4.36 9.94
C SER A 50 2.52 -4.06 8.88
N HIS A 51 2.73 -4.48 7.63
CA HIS A 51 1.73 -4.33 6.58
C HIS A 51 0.52 -5.23 6.81
N LEU A 52 0.74 -6.49 7.20
CA LEU A 52 -0.36 -7.43 7.47
C LEU A 52 -1.24 -6.96 8.64
N HIS A 53 -0.63 -6.43 9.70
CA HIS A 53 -1.37 -5.83 10.80
C HIS A 53 -2.12 -4.57 10.39
N TYR A 54 -1.56 -3.77 9.49
CA TYR A 54 -2.27 -2.61 8.94
C TYR A 54 -3.49 -3.01 8.10
N LEU A 55 -3.42 -4.10 7.34
CA LEU A 55 -4.60 -4.63 6.62
C LEU A 55 -5.74 -5.00 7.58
N LYS A 56 -5.40 -5.49 8.77
CA LYS A 56 -6.37 -5.82 9.82
C LYS A 56 -6.84 -4.60 10.60
N ASP A 57 -5.94 -3.64 10.82
CA ASP A 57 -6.21 -2.39 11.52
C ASP A 57 -5.58 -1.21 10.74
N PRO A 58 -6.36 -0.45 9.96
CA PRO A 58 -5.85 0.70 9.21
C PRO A 58 -5.25 1.81 10.08
N LEU A 59 -5.40 1.74 11.42
CA LEU A 59 -4.78 2.66 12.37
C LEU A 59 -3.56 2.06 13.07
N TYR A 60 -3.10 0.88 12.65
CA TYR A 60 -2.02 0.12 13.26
C TYR A 60 -0.76 0.98 13.48
N PHE A 61 -0.28 1.68 12.46
CA PHE A 61 0.91 2.53 12.58
C PHE A 61 0.72 3.71 13.54
N LYS A 62 -0.46 4.34 13.53
CA LYS A 62 -0.76 5.44 14.46
C LYS A 62 -0.78 4.93 15.91
N LYS A 63 -1.31 3.73 16.13
CA LYS A 63 -1.30 3.06 17.44
C LYS A 63 0.13 2.69 17.87
N GLN A 64 0.94 2.15 16.96
CA GLN A 64 2.34 1.82 17.22
C GLN A 64 3.19 3.06 17.51
N GLU A 65 2.97 4.17 16.79
CA GLU A 65 3.62 5.46 17.07
C GLU A 65 3.25 5.97 18.48
N LEU A 66 1.97 5.91 18.83
CA LEU A 66 1.48 6.29 20.16
C LEU A 66 2.10 5.42 21.25
N GLU A 67 2.22 4.11 21.01
CA GLU A 67 2.85 3.17 21.93
C GLU A 67 4.34 3.49 22.14
N ARG A 68 5.09 3.77 21.06
CA ARG A 68 6.49 4.24 21.16
C ARG A 68 6.61 5.55 21.94
N LEU A 69 5.68 6.49 21.74
CA LEU A 69 5.64 7.74 22.49
C LEU A 69 5.39 7.49 23.98
N ARG A 70 4.49 6.57 24.32
CA ARG A 70 4.22 6.15 25.71
C ARG A 70 5.42 5.46 26.34
N ASP A 71 6.10 4.58 25.60
CA ASP A 71 7.32 3.92 26.08
C ASP A 71 8.44 4.91 26.37
N MET A 72 8.63 5.90 25.49
CA MET A 72 9.60 6.98 25.74
C MET A 72 9.21 7.83 26.95
N PHE A 73 7.92 8.17 27.10
CA PHE A 73 7.42 8.89 28.26
C PHE A 73 7.66 8.11 29.56
N ASN A 74 7.40 6.81 29.56
CA ASN A 74 7.57 5.93 30.73
C ASN A 74 9.04 5.74 31.12
N LYS A 75 9.99 5.89 30.18
CA LYS A 75 11.43 5.80 30.46
C LYS A 75 11.99 7.04 31.17
N PHE A 76 11.31 8.19 31.10
CA PHE A 76 11.75 9.44 31.71
C PHE A 76 10.63 10.10 32.53
N PRO A 77 10.14 9.43 33.59
CA PRO A 77 8.95 9.86 34.31
C PRO A 77 9.16 11.13 35.16
N GLU A 78 10.39 11.56 35.39
CA GLU A 78 10.77 12.63 36.34
C GLU A 78 11.11 13.98 35.65
N ASP A 79 11.15 14.06 34.32
CA ASP A 79 11.47 15.32 33.62
C ASP A 79 10.17 16.07 33.24
N ASP A 80 9.90 17.18 33.91
CA ASP A 80 8.71 18.01 33.69
C ASP A 80 8.60 18.57 32.25
N ARG A 81 9.73 18.81 31.57
CA ARG A 81 9.73 19.26 30.17
C ARG A 81 9.37 18.11 29.23
N VAL A 82 9.83 16.90 29.53
CA VAL A 82 9.43 15.68 28.83
C VAL A 82 7.94 15.41 29.08
N ARG A 83 7.46 15.55 30.33
CA ARG A 83 6.04 15.36 30.65
C ARG A 83 5.13 16.29 29.88
N PHE A 84 5.45 17.57 29.83
CA PHE A 84 4.63 18.56 29.13
C PHE A 84 4.64 18.35 27.62
N SER A 85 5.81 18.12 27.01
CA SER A 85 5.94 17.95 25.56
C SER A 85 5.37 16.62 25.05
N PHE A 86 5.67 15.51 25.71
CA PHE A 86 5.18 14.19 25.31
C PHE A 86 3.72 13.97 25.74
N GLY A 87 3.33 14.41 26.93
CA GLY A 87 1.94 14.29 27.39
C GLY A 87 0.95 15.01 26.46
N ARG A 88 1.32 16.19 25.97
CA ARG A 88 0.54 16.91 24.96
C ARG A 88 0.44 16.12 23.65
N ARG A 89 1.58 15.64 23.11
CA ARG A 89 1.61 14.86 21.86
C ARG A 89 0.83 13.55 21.95
N ILE A 90 0.89 12.85 23.10
CA ILE A 90 0.12 11.65 23.37
C ILE A 90 -1.38 11.97 23.32
N THR A 91 -1.81 13.04 24.00
CA THR A 91 -3.22 13.46 24.04
C THR A 91 -3.74 13.87 22.64
N GLU A 92 -2.93 14.60 21.88
CA GLU A 92 -3.25 15.00 20.51
C GLU A 92 -3.42 13.77 19.59
N LYS A 93 -2.45 12.84 19.62
CA LYS A 93 -2.49 11.60 18.84
C LYS A 93 -3.64 10.68 19.23
N GLU A 94 -3.98 10.58 20.51
CA GLU A 94 -5.16 9.85 20.99
C GLU A 94 -6.45 10.44 20.43
N GLY A 95 -6.56 11.77 20.40
CA GLY A 95 -7.67 12.49 19.78
C GLY A 95 -7.80 12.19 18.29
N GLU A 96 -6.70 12.26 17.55
CA GLU A 96 -6.65 11.94 16.12
C GLU A 96 -7.09 10.50 15.82
N ILE A 97 -6.60 9.52 16.60
CA ILE A 97 -6.99 8.12 16.46
C ILE A 97 -8.49 7.96 16.72
N LYS A 98 -9.02 8.55 17.80
CA LYS A 98 -10.44 8.46 18.15
C LYS A 98 -11.36 9.07 17.09
N ILE A 99 -10.95 10.18 16.48
CA ILE A 99 -11.66 10.80 15.34
C ILE A 99 -11.56 9.91 14.09
N SER A 100 -10.41 9.25 13.88
CA SER A 100 -10.23 8.35 12.74
C SER A 100 -11.04 7.05 12.91
N GLU A 101 -11.17 6.55 14.14
CA GLU A 101 -12.00 5.39 14.47
C GLU A 101 -13.50 5.67 14.24
N SER A 102 -13.98 6.87 14.57
CA SER A 102 -15.37 7.27 14.31
C SER A 102 -15.67 7.55 12.84
N LYS A 103 -14.63 7.83 12.03
CA LYS A 103 -14.73 8.05 10.58
C LYS A 103 -14.54 6.79 9.73
N ARG A 104 -14.38 5.60 10.32
CA ARG A 104 -14.19 4.35 9.56
C ARG A 104 -15.36 4.08 8.61
N LEU A 105 -15.24 4.58 7.38
CA LEU A 105 -15.76 3.91 6.20
C LEU A 105 -14.95 2.63 6.09
N TYR A 106 -15.59 1.53 6.47
CA TYR A 106 -15.14 0.18 6.25
C TYR A 106 -14.67 0.06 4.80
N PHE A 107 -13.38 -0.22 4.58
CA PHE A 107 -12.91 -0.70 3.27
C PHE A 107 -13.35 -2.16 3.17
N ASN A 108 -14.65 -2.37 3.03
CA ASN A 108 -15.18 -3.64 2.60
C ASN A 108 -14.76 -3.82 1.14
N ASP A 109 -14.54 -5.08 0.76
CA ASP A 109 -14.63 -5.59 -0.61
C ASP A 109 -15.95 -5.10 -1.21
N THR A 110 -15.91 -3.87 -1.71
CA THR A 110 -17.10 -3.16 -2.11
C THR A 110 -17.36 -3.65 -3.51
N GLN A 111 -18.49 -4.34 -3.67
CA GLN A 111 -19.05 -4.73 -4.96
C GLN A 111 -19.03 -3.60 -6.00
N VAL A 112 -18.86 -2.35 -5.57
CA VAL A 112 -18.70 -1.17 -6.42
C VAL A 112 -17.64 -1.36 -7.53
N LEU A 113 -16.49 -2.01 -7.27
CA LEU A 113 -15.53 -2.27 -8.35
C LEU A 113 -16.01 -3.40 -9.27
N ASP A 114 -16.57 -4.48 -8.71
CA ASP A 114 -17.17 -5.56 -9.50
C ASP A 114 -18.27 -5.01 -10.40
N ASP A 115 -19.23 -4.29 -9.83
CA ASP A 115 -20.33 -3.61 -10.49
C ASP A 115 -19.81 -2.66 -11.56
N ALA A 116 -18.75 -1.89 -11.29
CA ALA A 116 -18.17 -1.00 -12.29
C ALA A 116 -17.60 -1.78 -13.49
N LEU A 117 -16.89 -2.88 -13.24
CA LEU A 117 -16.33 -3.73 -14.30
C LEU A 117 -17.42 -4.50 -15.06
N PHE A 118 -18.44 -5.01 -14.38
CA PHE A 118 -19.59 -5.65 -15.02
C PHE A 118 -20.40 -4.65 -15.84
N ASN A 119 -20.66 -3.45 -15.31
CA ASN A 119 -21.37 -2.42 -16.06
C ASN A 119 -20.56 -1.94 -17.28
N LEU A 120 -19.22 -1.89 -17.18
CA LEU A 120 -18.33 -1.63 -18.30
C LEU A 120 -18.41 -2.75 -19.36
N TYR A 121 -18.36 -4.01 -18.91
CA TYR A 121 -18.46 -5.20 -19.77
C TYR A 121 -19.82 -5.31 -20.48
N GLU A 122 -20.90 -5.00 -19.77
CA GLU A 122 -22.27 -4.93 -20.32
C GLU A 122 -22.50 -3.69 -21.20
N GLY A 123 -21.53 -2.78 -21.31
CA GLY A 123 -21.60 -1.58 -22.14
C GLY A 123 -22.52 -0.49 -21.61
N LYS A 124 -22.87 -0.51 -20.31
CA LYS A 124 -23.67 0.56 -19.67
C LYS A 124 -22.94 1.90 -19.64
N PHE A 125 -21.61 1.88 -19.61
CA PHE A 125 -20.75 3.03 -19.86
C PHE A 125 -19.47 2.55 -20.56
N LYS A 126 -18.76 3.48 -21.22
CA LYS A 126 -17.56 3.15 -22.03
C LYS A 126 -16.27 3.18 -21.22
N LYS A 127 -16.25 3.95 -20.14
CA LYS A 127 -15.07 4.13 -19.30
C LYS A 127 -15.43 4.57 -17.88
N PHE A 128 -14.56 4.30 -16.94
CA PHE A 128 -14.61 4.85 -15.59
C PHE A 128 -13.21 5.18 -15.09
N LYS A 129 -13.12 6.00 -14.05
CA LYS A 129 -11.85 6.24 -13.35
C LYS A 129 -11.93 5.80 -11.89
N LEU A 130 -10.85 5.17 -11.43
CA LEU A 130 -10.60 4.82 -10.05
C LEU A 130 -9.62 5.84 -9.47
N CYS A 131 -10.03 6.56 -8.44
CA CYS A 131 -9.13 7.45 -7.70
C CYS A 131 -8.29 6.64 -6.72
N LEU A 132 -6.98 6.59 -6.95
CA LEU A 132 -6.00 5.91 -6.09
C LEU A 132 -5.49 6.81 -4.97
N ASN A 133 -5.53 8.12 -5.11
CA ASN A 133 -5.17 9.05 -4.06
C ASN A 133 -5.76 10.43 -4.41
N LYS A 134 -6.78 10.88 -3.66
CA LYS A 134 -7.46 12.16 -3.91
C LYS A 134 -6.52 13.37 -3.79
N PRO A 135 -5.72 13.51 -2.72
CA PRO A 135 -4.81 14.65 -2.59
C PRO A 135 -3.76 14.78 -3.69
N SER A 136 -3.35 13.67 -4.31
CA SER A 136 -2.33 13.68 -5.36
C SER A 136 -2.92 13.55 -6.77
N ASP A 137 -4.26 13.61 -6.90
CA ASP A 137 -4.97 13.44 -8.17
C ASP A 137 -4.48 12.22 -8.98
N LEU A 138 -4.14 11.12 -8.30
CA LEU A 138 -3.68 9.90 -8.98
C LEU A 138 -4.88 9.07 -9.39
N TYR A 139 -5.03 8.87 -10.70
CA TYR A 139 -6.14 8.13 -11.28
C TYR A 139 -5.67 6.92 -12.10
N MET A 140 -6.47 5.86 -12.06
CA MET A 140 -6.44 4.82 -13.09
C MET A 140 -7.73 4.86 -13.88
N TYR A 141 -7.61 4.77 -15.19
CA TYR A 141 -8.72 4.78 -16.12
C TYR A 141 -8.92 3.38 -16.67
N PHE A 142 -10.19 3.02 -16.84
CA PHE A 142 -10.63 1.74 -17.34
C PHE A 142 -11.50 2.01 -18.56
N GLU A 143 -11.14 1.47 -19.71
CA GLU A 143 -11.89 1.62 -20.95
C GLU A 143 -11.98 0.28 -21.68
N LEU A 144 -13.19 -0.08 -22.12
CA LEU A 144 -13.38 -1.27 -22.93
C LEU A 144 -13.23 -0.91 -24.42
N SER A 145 -12.20 -1.46 -25.05
CA SER A 145 -11.92 -1.32 -26.47
C SER A 145 -12.66 -2.37 -27.31
N ALA A 146 -12.65 -2.17 -28.63
CA ALA A 146 -13.15 -3.17 -29.58
C ALA A 146 -12.47 -4.53 -29.35
N GLY A 147 -13.25 -5.61 -29.42
CA GLY A 147 -12.75 -6.97 -29.18
C GLY A 147 -12.69 -7.37 -27.70
N ASN A 148 -13.47 -6.71 -26.83
CA ASN A 148 -13.54 -7.00 -25.39
C ASN A 148 -12.18 -6.88 -24.68
N MET A 149 -11.35 -5.93 -25.09
CA MET A 149 -10.09 -5.65 -24.42
C MET A 149 -10.27 -4.50 -23.43
N LEU A 150 -10.10 -4.80 -22.14
CA LEU A 150 -10.08 -3.79 -21.09
C LEU A 150 -8.69 -3.15 -21.04
N ASN A 151 -8.64 -1.86 -21.35
CA ASN A 151 -7.45 -1.04 -21.20
C ASN A 151 -7.47 -0.40 -19.82
N ILE A 152 -6.44 -0.66 -19.02
CA ILE A 152 -6.22 -0.03 -17.72
C ILE A 152 -5.02 0.90 -17.87
N PHE A 153 -5.23 2.21 -17.77
CA PHE A 153 -4.20 3.18 -18.07
C PHE A 153 -4.04 4.27 -17.01
N MET A 154 -2.81 4.75 -16.90
CA MET A 154 -2.38 5.73 -15.90
C MET A 154 -1.28 6.62 -16.49
N SER A 155 -1.18 7.86 -15.99
CA SER A 155 -0.18 8.81 -16.46
C SER A 155 1.17 8.50 -15.81
N SER A 156 2.18 8.21 -16.64
CA SER A 156 3.56 8.08 -16.17
C SER A 156 4.07 9.40 -15.59
N GLN A 157 3.62 10.54 -16.09
CA GLN A 157 3.99 11.84 -15.53
C GLN A 157 3.44 12.01 -14.10
N GLU A 158 2.16 11.73 -13.88
CA GLU A 158 1.54 11.87 -12.55
C GLU A 158 2.22 10.96 -11.50
N ILE A 159 2.57 9.74 -11.91
CA ILE A 159 3.35 8.82 -11.06
C ILE A 159 4.71 9.46 -10.75
N MET A 160 5.40 9.99 -11.76
CA MET A 160 6.75 10.50 -11.55
C MET A 160 6.75 11.75 -10.64
N GLU A 161 5.80 12.66 -10.84
CA GLU A 161 5.62 13.85 -10.00
C GLU A 161 5.30 13.51 -8.54
N MET A 162 4.51 12.46 -8.30
CA MET A 162 4.19 11.99 -6.94
C MET A 162 5.44 11.63 -6.14
N TYR A 163 6.46 11.09 -6.80
CA TYR A 163 7.71 10.65 -6.18
C TYR A 163 8.81 11.72 -6.25
N GLY A 164 8.49 12.92 -6.72
CA GLY A 164 9.42 14.05 -6.77
C GLY A 164 10.53 13.87 -7.80
N TYR A 165 10.28 13.09 -8.86
CA TYR A 165 11.22 12.94 -9.96
C TYR A 165 11.18 14.19 -10.85
N ASP A 166 12.34 14.79 -11.11
CA ASP A 166 12.50 16.06 -11.82
C ASP A 166 12.65 15.86 -13.33
N LYS A 167 11.79 16.49 -14.15
CA LYS A 167 11.71 16.29 -15.61
C LYS A 167 13.01 16.62 -16.37
N GLU A 168 13.89 17.45 -15.81
CA GLU A 168 15.09 17.94 -16.51
C GLU A 168 16.30 16.98 -16.47
N ASN A 169 16.27 15.92 -15.66
CA ASN A 169 17.43 15.03 -15.44
C ASN A 169 17.22 13.58 -15.92
N TYR A 170 16.18 13.29 -16.71
CA TYR A 170 15.90 11.93 -17.18
C TYR A 170 16.35 11.69 -18.62
N ASP A 171 17.25 10.71 -18.79
CA ASP A 171 17.34 9.94 -20.03
C ASP A 171 16.24 8.86 -20.04
N ASP A 172 15.64 8.61 -21.21
CA ASP A 172 14.51 7.69 -21.45
C ASP A 172 14.70 6.23 -20.93
N GLU A 173 15.93 5.87 -20.53
CA GLU A 173 16.29 4.54 -20.05
C GLU A 173 16.09 4.35 -18.54
N ASP A 174 16.10 5.41 -17.73
CA ASP A 174 16.00 5.33 -16.27
C ASP A 174 14.56 5.62 -15.79
N ASN A 175 13.65 4.73 -16.19
CA ASN A 175 12.26 4.76 -15.74
C ASN A 175 12.26 4.55 -14.22
N GLY A 176 11.78 5.54 -13.45
CA GLY A 176 11.72 5.50 -11.99
C GLY A 176 11.20 4.14 -11.46
N ARG A 177 11.62 3.77 -10.26
CA ARG A 177 11.39 2.43 -9.68
C ARG A 177 9.94 1.94 -9.87
N GLU A 178 8.99 2.84 -9.71
CA GLU A 178 7.55 2.63 -9.83
C GLU A 178 7.15 2.23 -11.26
N LEU A 179 7.64 2.95 -12.28
CA LEU A 179 7.43 2.63 -13.69
C LEU A 179 8.09 1.30 -14.07
N PHE A 180 9.28 1.03 -13.51
CA PHE A 180 9.95 -0.26 -13.72
C PHE A 180 9.14 -1.44 -13.15
N ILE A 181 8.54 -1.28 -11.97
CA ILE A 181 7.65 -2.29 -11.37
C ILE A 181 6.39 -2.46 -12.21
N LEU A 182 5.75 -1.37 -12.66
CA LEU A 182 4.57 -1.42 -13.52
C LEU A 182 4.86 -2.12 -14.85
N LYS A 183 6.01 -1.85 -15.47
CA LYS A 183 6.46 -2.56 -16.68
C LYS A 183 6.62 -4.06 -16.44
N LYS A 184 7.18 -4.46 -15.29
CA LYS A 184 7.25 -5.87 -14.88
C LYS A 184 5.88 -6.50 -14.62
N MET A 185 4.87 -5.71 -14.29
CA MET A 185 3.49 -6.16 -14.16
C MET A 185 2.77 -6.31 -15.51
N GLY A 186 3.38 -5.90 -16.63
CA GLY A 186 2.79 -5.98 -17.96
C GLY A 186 2.20 -4.66 -18.47
N PHE A 187 2.48 -3.53 -17.81
CA PHE A 187 2.15 -2.21 -18.38
C PHE A 187 3.13 -1.85 -19.48
N GLU A 188 2.60 -1.31 -20.58
CA GLU A 188 3.37 -0.89 -21.74
C GLU A 188 3.15 0.60 -22.02
N LYS A 189 4.20 1.30 -22.45
CA LYS A 189 4.10 2.70 -22.88
C LYS A 189 3.45 2.75 -24.27
N VAL A 190 2.43 3.58 -24.43
CA VAL A 190 1.75 3.73 -25.73
C VAL A 190 2.41 4.86 -26.53
N GLY A 191 3.32 4.48 -27.43
CA GLY A 191 4.03 5.42 -28.29
C GLY A 191 4.82 6.47 -27.51
N GLU A 192 4.72 7.73 -27.93
CA GLU A 192 5.31 8.89 -27.25
C GLU A 192 4.40 9.47 -26.15
N SER A 193 3.26 8.85 -25.88
CA SER A 193 2.33 9.38 -24.87
C SER A 193 2.88 9.18 -23.46
N GLU A 194 2.44 10.05 -22.55
CA GLU A 194 2.69 9.95 -21.10
C GLU A 194 1.81 8.87 -20.45
N TRP A 195 1.18 7.99 -21.23
CA TRP A 195 0.31 6.94 -20.71
C TRP A 195 0.98 5.58 -20.79
N ILE A 196 0.88 4.85 -19.68
CA ILE A 196 1.18 3.42 -19.63
C ILE A 196 -0.13 2.64 -19.52
N VAL A 197 -0.21 1.52 -20.22
CA VAL A 197 -1.45 0.76 -20.40
C VAL A 197 -1.21 -0.71 -20.13
N TYR A 198 -2.10 -1.31 -19.34
CA TYR A 198 -2.22 -2.74 -19.19
C TYR A 198 -3.44 -3.23 -19.97
N PHE A 199 -3.25 -4.27 -20.77
CA PHE A 199 -4.31 -4.86 -21.58
C PHE A 199 -4.83 -6.14 -20.93
N PHE A 200 -6.13 -6.19 -20.68
CA PHE A 200 -6.80 -7.35 -20.10
C PHE A 200 -7.87 -7.88 -21.04
N ASP A 201 -7.80 -9.17 -21.39
CA ASP A 201 -8.80 -9.83 -22.24
C ASP A 201 -10.07 -10.16 -21.42
N MET A 202 -11.21 -9.62 -21.84
CA MET A 202 -12.50 -9.80 -21.18
C MET A 202 -13.39 -10.86 -21.87
N ASN A 203 -12.91 -11.59 -22.88
CA ASN A 203 -13.76 -12.54 -23.63
C ASN A 203 -14.38 -13.64 -22.74
N ASP A 204 -13.69 -14.05 -21.68
CA ASP A 204 -14.17 -15.00 -20.69
C ASP A 204 -14.36 -14.35 -19.30
N PHE A 205 -14.74 -13.07 -19.26
CA PHE A 205 -14.91 -12.35 -18.00
C PHE A 205 -16.03 -12.94 -17.14
N GLN A 206 -15.67 -13.60 -16.04
CA GLN A 206 -16.60 -14.20 -15.08
C GLN A 206 -16.67 -13.42 -13.76
N ASP A 207 -15.55 -12.83 -13.35
CA ASP A 207 -15.45 -12.06 -12.12
C ASP A 207 -14.31 -11.03 -12.19
N ALA A 208 -14.31 -10.08 -11.26
CA ALA A 208 -13.30 -9.03 -11.18
C ALA A 208 -12.01 -9.47 -10.47
N THR A 209 -11.83 -10.74 -10.12
CA THR A 209 -10.74 -11.20 -9.24
C THR A 209 -9.38 -10.88 -9.83
N ALA A 210 -9.17 -11.14 -11.13
CA ALA A 210 -7.90 -10.87 -11.79
C ALA A 210 -7.54 -9.37 -11.76
N VAL A 211 -8.53 -8.51 -11.99
CA VAL A 211 -8.36 -7.04 -11.93
C VAL A 211 -8.11 -6.60 -10.49
N LYS A 212 -8.84 -7.13 -9.51
CA LYS A 212 -8.61 -6.86 -8.08
C LYS A 212 -7.21 -7.27 -7.63
N ILE A 213 -6.70 -8.41 -8.09
CA ILE A 213 -5.34 -8.86 -7.82
C ILE A 213 -4.33 -7.88 -8.41
N LEU A 214 -4.50 -7.48 -9.66
CA LEU A 214 -3.64 -6.47 -10.30
C LEU A 214 -3.62 -5.17 -9.50
N LEU A 215 -4.78 -4.65 -9.12
CA LEU A 215 -4.91 -3.42 -8.32
C LEU A 215 -4.27 -3.55 -6.94
N SER A 216 -4.45 -4.68 -6.27
CA SER A 216 -3.83 -4.95 -4.98
C SER A 216 -2.30 -4.96 -5.09
N ARG A 217 -1.77 -5.56 -6.16
CA ARG A 217 -0.32 -5.58 -6.44
C ARG A 217 0.21 -4.18 -6.74
N ILE A 218 -0.49 -3.38 -7.53
CA ILE A 218 -0.11 -1.99 -7.79
C ILE A 218 -0.08 -1.20 -6.47
N ALA A 219 -1.12 -1.30 -5.66
CA ALA A 219 -1.19 -0.59 -4.38
C ALA A 219 -0.05 -0.98 -3.42
N TYR A 220 0.31 -2.27 -3.40
CA TYR A 220 1.33 -2.80 -2.51
C TYR A 220 2.77 -2.60 -3.01
N GLU A 221 3.05 -3.03 -4.25
CA GLU A 221 4.41 -3.09 -4.80
C GLU A 221 4.87 -1.74 -5.38
N VAL A 222 3.96 -0.97 -5.97
CA VAL A 222 4.29 0.32 -6.62
C VAL A 222 4.17 1.44 -5.59
N PHE A 223 2.97 1.61 -5.02
CA PHE A 223 2.71 2.78 -4.19
C PHE A 223 3.07 2.60 -2.72
N GLY A 224 3.37 1.38 -2.30
CA GLY A 224 3.67 1.08 -0.89
C GLY A 224 2.58 1.60 0.04
N LEU A 225 1.32 1.66 -0.39
CA LEU A 225 0.20 2.36 0.28
C LEU A 225 -0.16 1.82 1.67
N LEU A 226 0.50 0.74 2.10
CA LEU A 226 0.48 0.25 3.48
C LEU A 226 1.62 0.85 4.34
N GLN A 227 2.37 1.83 3.84
CA GLN A 227 3.38 2.60 4.57
C GLN A 227 2.85 4.02 4.79
N GLY A 228 1.95 4.16 5.76
CA GLY A 228 1.65 5.41 6.44
C GLY A 228 1.29 6.60 5.54
N SER A 229 0.05 6.65 5.04
CA SER A 229 -0.53 7.92 4.62
C SER A 229 -2.03 7.96 4.91
N GLU A 230 -2.52 9.13 5.33
CA GLU A 230 -3.93 9.39 5.65
C GLU A 230 -4.83 9.50 4.40
N TYR A 231 -4.41 8.92 3.28
CA TYR A 231 -4.84 9.40 1.98
C TYR A 231 -5.25 8.26 1.07
N LEU A 232 -6.43 7.70 1.34
CA LEU A 232 -7.19 7.01 0.32
C LEU A 232 -8.69 7.01 0.65
N GLN A 233 -9.42 7.93 0.02
CA GLN A 233 -10.83 7.73 -0.27
C GLN A 233 -10.88 7.23 -1.72
N ALA A 234 -10.94 5.93 -1.93
CA ALA A 234 -11.30 5.40 -3.24
C ALA A 234 -12.75 5.81 -3.52
N SER A 235 -12.95 6.66 -4.51
CA SER A 235 -14.27 6.98 -5.05
C SER A 235 -14.27 6.73 -6.54
N LEU A 236 -15.32 6.05 -7.01
CA LEU A 236 -15.58 5.82 -8.42
C LEU A 236 -16.32 7.03 -8.99
N GLU A 237 -15.80 7.56 -10.09
CA GLU A 237 -16.45 8.61 -10.85
C GLU A 237 -16.71 8.09 -12.28
N TYR A 238 -17.98 8.12 -12.69
CA TYR A 238 -18.40 7.73 -14.02
C TYR A 238 -18.16 8.89 -15.00
N ILE A 239 -17.52 8.61 -16.13
CA ILE A 239 -17.31 9.60 -17.19
C ILE A 239 -18.23 9.22 -18.36
N SER A 240 -19.17 10.11 -18.68
CA SER A 240 -20.10 10.00 -19.82
C SER A 240 -19.38 10.01 -21.17
#